data_AF-A0A1A7YGV0-F1
#
_entry.id   AF-A0A1A7YGV0-F1
#
_cell.length_a   1.000
_cell.length_b   1.000
_cell.length_c   1.000
_cell.angle_alpha   90.00
_cell.angle_beta   90.00
_cell.angle_gamma   90.00
#
_symmetry.space_group_name_H-M   'P 1'
#
loop_
_entity.id
_entity.type
_entity.pdbx_description
1 polymer ?
#
loop_
_entity_poly.entity_id
_entity_poly.type
_entity_poly.pdbx_seq_one_letter_code
_entity_poly.pdbx_strand_id
1 'polypeptide(L)'
;LSSEVLVGAQCGSAVLRGAHVFAPGIIACPKYMKVGDKVSVFSDLEGRCTRGATCFQGNKVFVGNGVAEMDRSHIFSSDKPLRGVGVRMVDPLYQSPSFDGVLPSLVFLQNLPSVVVGHVLGPRPGERILDMCAAPGGKTCHIAALMRDQGEVVALDRIQNKIERIRQNAQMLHLQSIKAFCFNSIHAVSDDPSQQTEGPPFPPESFDRVLLDAPCSGLGQRPTMACSWSLKEICSYQPLQRKLF
;
A
#
# COMPACT_ATOMS: atom_id res chain seq x y z
N LEU A 1 -10.23 17.68 -23.68
CA LEU A 1 -10.25 16.50 -24.59
C LEU A 1 -11.67 15.94 -24.59
N SER A 2 -12.12 15.29 -25.66
CA SER A 2 -13.48 14.73 -25.72
C SER A 2 -13.65 13.41 -24.97
N SER A 3 -12.56 12.67 -24.76
CA SER A 3 -12.57 11.35 -24.11
C SER A 3 -12.21 11.47 -22.63
N GLU A 4 -13.11 11.04 -21.75
CA GLU A 4 -12.91 11.08 -20.30
C GLU A 4 -12.76 9.67 -19.70
N VAL A 5 -11.70 9.43 -18.94
CA VAL A 5 -11.50 8.19 -18.19
C VAL A 5 -11.70 8.46 -16.71
N LEU A 6 -12.52 7.65 -16.05
CA LEU A 6 -12.80 7.76 -14.62
C LEU A 6 -12.07 6.64 -13.85
N VAL A 7 -11.41 7.03 -12.77
CA VAL A 7 -10.72 6.13 -11.84
C VAL A 7 -11.29 6.28 -10.44
N GLY A 8 -11.06 5.28 -9.57
CA GLY A 8 -11.46 5.38 -8.16
C GLY A 8 -10.59 6.39 -7.38
N ALA A 9 -11.11 6.90 -6.26
CA ALA A 9 -10.44 7.87 -5.40
C ALA A 9 -8.98 7.51 -5.06
N GLN A 10 -8.71 6.26 -4.68
CA GLN A 10 -7.35 5.81 -4.35
C GLN A 10 -6.41 5.81 -5.56
N CYS A 11 -6.92 5.42 -6.74
CA CYS A 11 -6.15 5.48 -7.98
C CYS A 11 -5.86 6.92 -8.37
N GLY A 12 -6.84 7.82 -8.25
CA GLY A 12 -6.64 9.25 -8.48
C GLY A 12 -5.58 9.84 -7.54
N SER A 13 -5.61 9.48 -6.24
CA SER A 13 -4.57 9.89 -5.29
C SER A 13 -3.19 9.33 -5.63
N ALA A 14 -3.10 8.15 -6.25
CA ALA A 14 -1.83 7.61 -6.75
C ALA A 14 -1.33 8.39 -7.97
N VAL A 15 -2.22 8.76 -8.90
CA VAL A 15 -1.88 9.61 -10.06
C VAL A 15 -1.34 10.96 -9.63
N LEU A 16 -1.96 11.60 -8.64
CA LEU A 16 -1.48 12.86 -8.06
C LEU A 16 -0.11 12.73 -7.37
N ARG A 17 0.36 11.49 -7.11
CA ARG A 17 1.71 11.18 -6.61
C ARG A 17 2.66 10.69 -7.69
N GLY A 18 2.30 10.83 -8.97
CA GLY A 18 3.16 10.50 -10.12
C GLY A 18 2.91 9.13 -10.76
N ALA A 19 1.92 8.36 -10.29
CA ALA A 19 1.62 7.07 -10.90
C ALA A 19 0.93 7.20 -12.26
N HIS A 20 1.16 6.23 -13.13
CA HIS A 20 0.26 5.97 -14.26
C HIS A 20 -1.06 5.32 -13.79
N VAL A 21 -2.08 5.31 -14.64
CA VAL A 21 -3.32 4.62 -14.35
C VAL A 21 -3.20 3.17 -14.82
N PHE A 22 -3.21 2.23 -13.90
CA PHE A 22 -3.25 0.81 -14.21
C PHE A 22 -4.68 0.34 -14.49
N ALA A 23 -4.82 -0.66 -15.37
CA ALA A 23 -6.12 -1.15 -15.84
C ALA A 23 -7.13 -1.49 -14.71
N PRO A 24 -6.73 -2.11 -13.57
CA PRO A 24 -7.65 -2.35 -12.47
C PRO A 24 -8.26 -1.08 -11.86
N GLY A 25 -7.54 0.04 -11.91
CA GLY A 25 -7.97 1.32 -11.35
C GLY A 25 -8.99 2.08 -12.20
N ILE A 26 -9.18 1.69 -13.46
CA ILE A 26 -10.15 2.30 -14.38
C ILE A 26 -11.55 1.77 -14.04
N ILE A 27 -12.48 2.68 -13.75
CA ILE A 27 -13.87 2.37 -13.43
C ILE A 27 -14.76 2.58 -14.66
N ALA A 28 -14.58 3.68 -15.38
CA ALA A 28 -15.39 4.02 -16.54
C ALA A 28 -14.54 4.70 -17.63
N CYS A 29 -14.93 4.52 -18.89
CA CYS A 29 -14.35 5.21 -20.03
C CYS A 29 -15.31 5.19 -21.23
N PRO A 30 -15.13 6.00 -22.28
CA PRO A 30 -16.07 6.09 -23.39
C PRO A 30 -16.11 4.79 -24.20
N LYS A 31 -17.27 4.46 -24.79
CA LYS A 31 -17.44 3.23 -25.60
C LYS A 31 -16.42 3.07 -26.72
N TYR A 32 -15.97 4.19 -27.28
CA TYR A 32 -15.12 4.27 -28.45
C TYR A 32 -13.64 4.49 -28.13
N MET A 33 -13.24 4.44 -26.86
CA MET A 33 -11.83 4.63 -26.46
C MET A 33 -10.94 3.53 -27.03
N LYS A 34 -9.89 3.94 -27.74
CA LYS A 34 -8.86 3.08 -28.32
C LYS A 34 -7.47 3.40 -27.80
N VAL A 35 -6.55 2.44 -27.94
CA VAL A 35 -5.11 2.68 -27.73
C VAL A 35 -4.64 3.87 -28.58
N GLY A 36 -3.86 4.77 -27.96
CA GLY A 36 -3.35 5.99 -28.57
C GLY A 36 -4.23 7.23 -28.38
N ASP A 37 -5.48 7.07 -27.93
CA ASP A 37 -6.37 8.20 -27.68
C ASP A 37 -5.82 9.10 -26.57
N LYS A 38 -5.87 10.42 -26.79
CA LYS A 38 -5.63 11.41 -25.74
C LYS A 38 -6.89 11.49 -24.86
N VAL A 39 -6.72 11.20 -23.58
CA VAL A 39 -7.81 11.15 -22.60
C VAL A 39 -7.58 12.12 -21.45
N SER A 40 -8.66 12.67 -20.91
CA SER A 40 -8.65 13.39 -19.64
C SER A 40 -9.05 12.43 -18.53
N VAL A 41 -8.23 12.32 -17.48
CA VAL A 41 -8.45 11.40 -16.36
C VAL A 41 -9.09 12.15 -15.19
N PHE A 42 -10.15 11.56 -14.66
CA PHE A 42 -10.91 12.07 -13.53
C PHE A 42 -10.98 11.03 -12.41
N SER A 43 -10.99 11.49 -11.17
CA SER A 43 -11.19 10.67 -9.98
C SER A 43 -12.63 10.78 -9.48
N ASP A 44 -13.29 9.64 -9.28
CA ASP A 44 -14.59 9.56 -8.59
C ASP A 44 -14.39 9.78 -7.08
N LEU A 45 -14.95 10.88 -6.55
CA LEU A 45 -14.85 11.22 -5.14
C LEU A 45 -15.91 10.53 -4.28
N GLU A 46 -17.03 10.17 -4.87
CA GLU A 46 -18.18 9.62 -4.14
C GLU A 46 -18.16 8.09 -4.13
N GLY A 47 -17.37 7.47 -5.02
CA GLY A 47 -17.31 6.03 -5.18
C GLY A 47 -18.62 5.43 -5.68
N ARG A 48 -19.41 6.23 -6.41
CA ARG A 48 -20.76 5.86 -6.89
C ARG A 48 -20.75 5.37 -8.33
N CYS A 49 -19.66 5.55 -9.07
CA CYS A 49 -19.60 5.08 -10.45
C CYS A 49 -19.51 3.56 -10.51
N THR A 50 -20.48 2.93 -11.20
CA THR A 50 -20.45 1.50 -11.46
C THR A 50 -19.33 1.15 -12.45
N ARG A 51 -18.53 0.13 -12.13
CA ARG A 51 -17.48 -0.37 -13.02
C ARG A 51 -18.07 -0.77 -14.37
N GLY A 52 -17.46 -0.30 -15.46
CA GLY A 52 -17.95 -0.51 -16.81
C GLY A 52 -18.97 0.53 -17.26
N ALA A 53 -19.25 1.59 -16.50
CA ALA A 53 -20.03 2.72 -17.01
C ALA A 53 -19.34 3.37 -18.22
N THR A 54 -20.13 4.08 -19.03
CA THR A 54 -19.65 4.73 -20.27
C THR A 54 -19.61 6.26 -20.17
N CYS A 55 -20.31 6.80 -19.17
CA CYS A 55 -20.28 8.20 -18.77
C CYS A 55 -20.48 8.28 -17.25
N PHE A 56 -20.08 9.41 -16.67
CA PHE A 56 -20.33 9.70 -15.25
C PHE A 56 -20.61 11.19 -15.08
N GLN A 57 -21.72 11.51 -14.44
CA GLN A 57 -22.19 12.87 -14.18
C GLN A 57 -22.09 13.28 -12.70
N GLY A 58 -21.61 12.39 -11.82
CA GLY A 58 -21.41 12.71 -10.41
C GLY A 58 -20.18 13.59 -10.17
N ASN A 59 -19.88 13.83 -8.89
CA ASN A 59 -18.76 14.67 -8.50
C ASN A 59 -17.42 13.98 -8.83
N LYS A 60 -16.63 14.62 -9.69
CA LYS A 60 -15.36 14.10 -10.20
C LYS A 60 -14.30 15.20 -10.20
N VAL A 61 -13.06 14.83 -9.90
CA VAL A 61 -11.91 15.75 -9.90
C VAL A 61 -10.97 15.40 -11.03
N PHE A 62 -10.58 16.40 -11.82
CA PHE A 62 -9.57 16.24 -12.86
C PHE A 62 -8.19 15.99 -12.23
N VAL A 63 -7.49 14.94 -12.65
CA VAL A 63 -6.15 14.59 -12.15
C VAL A 63 -5.05 14.70 -13.20
N GLY A 64 -5.40 14.89 -14.47
CA GLY A 64 -4.44 15.10 -15.55
C GLY A 64 -4.89 14.52 -16.90
N ASN A 65 -4.08 14.75 -17.92
CA ASN A 65 -4.24 14.15 -19.24
C ASN A 65 -3.25 13.00 -19.47
N GLY A 66 -3.70 12.00 -20.24
CA GLY A 66 -2.96 10.79 -20.53
C GLY A 66 -3.18 10.31 -21.97
N VAL A 67 -2.44 9.27 -22.32
CA VAL A 67 -2.64 8.49 -23.55
C VAL A 67 -3.13 7.10 -23.15
N ALA A 68 -4.24 6.65 -23.75
CA ALA A 68 -4.75 5.31 -23.52
C ALA A 68 -3.77 4.26 -24.06
N GLU A 69 -3.40 3.29 -23.24
CA GLU A 69 -2.53 2.16 -23.58
C GLU A 69 -3.32 0.85 -23.71
N MET A 70 -4.63 0.89 -23.39
CA MET A 70 -5.54 -0.25 -23.53
C MET A 70 -6.89 0.18 -24.08
N ASP A 71 -7.47 -0.69 -24.91
CA ASP A 71 -8.85 -0.53 -25.38
C ASP A 71 -9.86 -0.80 -24.26
N ARG A 72 -11.04 -0.18 -24.36
CA ARG A 72 -12.14 -0.41 -23.42
C ARG A 72 -12.56 -1.88 -23.34
N SER A 73 -12.65 -2.57 -24.48
CA SER A 73 -13.01 -4.00 -24.54
C SER A 73 -12.03 -4.84 -23.73
N HIS A 74 -10.73 -4.54 -23.82
CA HIS A 74 -9.72 -5.22 -23.02
C HIS A 74 -9.95 -4.99 -21.51
N ILE A 75 -10.26 -3.75 -21.11
CA ILE A 75 -10.44 -3.38 -19.70
C ILE A 75 -11.70 -3.99 -19.05
N PHE A 76 -12.78 -4.22 -19.81
CA PHE A 76 -14.06 -4.66 -19.22
C PHE A 76 -14.60 -6.00 -19.73
N SER A 77 -13.98 -6.62 -20.73
CA SER A 77 -14.43 -7.89 -21.33
C SER A 77 -13.39 -9.00 -21.20
N SER A 78 -12.38 -8.85 -20.34
CA SER A 78 -11.38 -9.88 -20.05
C SER A 78 -11.80 -10.77 -18.89
N ASP A 79 -11.76 -12.09 -19.09
CA ASP A 79 -11.96 -13.10 -18.04
C ASP A 79 -10.71 -13.28 -17.14
N LYS A 80 -9.56 -12.73 -17.56
CA LYS A 80 -8.30 -12.80 -16.80
C LYS A 80 -8.11 -11.55 -15.93
N PRO A 81 -7.43 -11.67 -14.78
CA PRO A 81 -7.09 -10.53 -13.94
C PRO A 81 -6.23 -9.55 -14.71
N LEU A 82 -6.76 -8.34 -14.88
CA LEU A 82 -6.12 -7.27 -15.65
C LEU A 82 -4.86 -6.77 -14.94
N ARG A 83 -3.79 -6.57 -15.71
CA ARG A 83 -2.52 -6.02 -15.26
C ARG A 83 -1.98 -5.07 -16.32
N GLY A 84 -1.08 -4.18 -15.91
CA GLY A 84 -0.43 -3.23 -16.81
C GLY A 84 -1.10 -1.86 -16.85
N VAL A 85 -0.45 -0.95 -17.55
CA VAL A 85 -0.85 0.46 -17.70
C VAL A 85 -2.05 0.53 -18.64
N GLY A 86 -3.16 1.10 -18.16
CA GLY A 86 -4.34 1.38 -18.99
C GLY A 86 -4.31 2.79 -19.56
N VAL A 87 -3.83 3.78 -18.80
CA VAL A 87 -3.57 5.14 -19.28
C VAL A 87 -2.20 5.59 -18.79
N ARG A 88 -1.31 5.91 -19.73
CA ARG A 88 -0.03 6.54 -19.44
C ARG A 88 -0.23 8.04 -19.29
N MET A 89 -0.01 8.54 -18.08
CA MET A 89 -0.12 9.97 -17.79
C MET A 89 0.99 10.74 -18.51
N VAL A 90 0.63 11.78 -19.27
CA VAL A 90 1.58 12.62 -20.03
C VAL A 90 1.59 14.06 -19.56
N ASP A 91 0.48 14.54 -19.02
CA ASP A 91 0.31 15.89 -18.51
C ASP A 91 -0.51 15.83 -17.20
N PRO A 92 0.09 15.29 -16.11
CA PRO A 92 -0.57 15.18 -14.82
C PRO A 92 -0.70 16.55 -14.14
N LEU A 93 -1.72 16.72 -13.30
CA LEU A 93 -1.94 17.98 -12.57
C LEU A 93 -0.76 18.33 -11.65
N TYR A 94 -0.15 17.33 -11.02
CA TYR A 94 1.11 17.46 -10.28
C TYR A 94 2.19 16.62 -10.95
N GLN A 95 3.30 17.27 -11.30
CA GLN A 95 4.43 16.60 -11.91
C GLN A 95 5.25 15.90 -10.82
N SER A 96 5.13 14.58 -10.76
CA SER A 96 5.94 13.71 -9.92
C SER A 96 6.38 12.51 -10.76
N PRO A 97 7.61 12.00 -10.59
CA PRO A 97 8.09 10.88 -11.37
C PRO A 97 7.32 9.59 -11.05
N SER A 98 7.13 8.74 -12.05
CA SER A 98 6.66 7.37 -11.85
C SER A 98 7.81 6.51 -11.34
N PHE A 99 7.53 5.68 -10.34
CA PHE A 99 8.49 4.70 -9.80
C PHE A 99 8.11 3.26 -10.13
N ASP A 100 7.16 3.06 -11.06
CA ASP A 100 6.83 1.71 -11.52
C ASP A 100 8.03 1.08 -12.24
N GLY A 101 8.51 -0.05 -11.72
CA GLY A 101 9.67 -0.77 -12.27
C GLY A 101 11.02 -0.05 -12.14
N VAL A 102 11.10 1.09 -11.46
CA VAL A 102 12.35 1.85 -11.29
C VAL A 102 13.15 1.28 -10.13
N LEU A 103 14.27 0.62 -10.44
CA LEU A 103 15.23 0.08 -9.46
C LEU A 103 14.55 -0.75 -8.34
N PRO A 104 13.74 -1.77 -8.68
CA PRO A 104 12.87 -2.44 -7.71
C PRO A 104 13.61 -3.12 -6.56
N SER A 105 14.88 -3.52 -6.75
CA SER A 105 15.73 -4.11 -5.71
C SER A 105 16.52 -3.10 -4.90
N LEU A 106 16.46 -1.80 -5.22
CA LEU A 106 17.24 -0.73 -4.56
C LEU A 106 16.37 0.38 -3.95
N VAL A 107 15.13 0.52 -4.40
CA VAL A 107 14.25 1.63 -4.00
C VAL A 107 12.94 1.09 -3.45
N PHE A 108 12.49 1.65 -2.33
CA PHE A 108 11.17 1.43 -1.76
C PHE A 108 10.47 2.78 -1.54
N LEU A 109 9.28 2.96 -2.12
CA LEU A 109 8.52 4.20 -1.92
C LEU A 109 7.99 4.30 -0.48
N GLN A 110 8.52 5.27 0.27
CA GLN A 110 8.16 5.49 1.67
C GLN A 110 8.12 6.98 1.99
N ASN A 111 7.08 7.41 2.71
CA ASN A 111 6.96 8.79 3.16
C ASN A 111 8.04 9.10 4.21
N LEU A 112 8.52 10.35 4.24
CA LEU A 112 9.57 10.78 5.19
C LEU A 112 9.29 10.42 6.66
N PRO A 113 8.09 10.65 7.24
CA PRO A 113 7.82 10.27 8.62
C PRO A 113 7.97 8.76 8.85
N SER A 114 7.56 7.94 7.88
CA SER A 114 7.71 6.49 7.95
C SER A 114 9.17 6.05 7.89
N VAL A 115 10.05 6.80 7.23
CA VAL A 115 11.51 6.54 7.23
C VAL A 115 12.10 6.90 8.60
N VAL A 116 11.74 8.07 9.13
CA VAL A 116 12.22 8.55 10.45
C VAL A 116 11.92 7.55 11.56
N VAL A 117 10.78 6.86 11.54
CA VAL A 117 10.44 5.81 12.53
C VAL A 117 11.52 4.75 12.66
N GLY A 118 12.11 4.27 11.55
CA GLY A 118 13.18 3.27 11.61
C GLY A 118 14.45 3.79 12.27
N HIS A 119 14.79 5.06 12.03
CA HIS A 119 15.93 5.71 12.68
C HIS A 119 15.69 5.99 14.16
N VAL A 120 14.47 6.39 14.54
CA VAL A 120 14.09 6.62 15.94
C VAL A 120 14.10 5.31 16.74
N LEU A 121 13.67 4.20 16.12
CA LEU A 121 13.77 2.87 16.73
C LEU A 121 15.23 2.50 17.03
N GLY A 122 16.18 2.94 16.18
CA GLY A 122 17.61 2.72 16.38
C GLY A 122 18.00 1.24 16.53
N PRO A 123 17.62 0.35 15.58
CA PRO A 123 17.99 -1.06 15.64
C PRO A 123 19.48 -1.23 15.37
N ARG A 124 20.13 -2.16 16.08
CA ARG A 124 21.56 -2.47 15.94
C ARG A 124 21.76 -3.85 15.28
N PRO A 125 22.82 -4.03 14.48
CA PRO A 125 23.20 -5.35 13.97
C PRO A 125 23.28 -6.38 15.09
N GLY A 126 22.65 -7.54 14.89
CA GLY A 126 22.60 -8.65 15.85
C GLY A 126 21.40 -8.63 16.80
N GLU A 127 20.65 -7.52 16.90
CA GLU A 127 19.44 -7.46 17.73
C GLU A 127 18.28 -8.29 17.15
N ARG A 128 17.33 -8.64 18.01
CA ARG A 128 16.06 -9.27 17.68
C ARG A 128 14.94 -8.24 17.80
N ILE A 129 14.31 -7.89 16.68
CA ILE A 129 13.34 -6.79 16.58
C ILE A 129 11.97 -7.35 16.18
N LEU A 130 10.90 -6.88 16.82
CA LEU A 130 9.51 -7.20 16.45
C LEU A 130 8.82 -6.01 15.77
N ASP A 131 8.24 -6.22 14.59
CA ASP A 131 7.28 -5.31 13.97
C ASP A 131 5.87 -5.93 14.05
N MET A 132 5.03 -5.36 14.92
CA MET A 132 3.74 -5.95 15.29
C MET A 132 2.66 -5.77 14.22
N CYS A 133 2.81 -4.85 13.27
CA CYS A 133 1.79 -4.49 12.28
C CYS A 133 2.48 -4.21 10.94
N ALA A 134 3.20 -5.20 10.44
CA ALA A 134 4.30 -4.99 9.50
C ALA A 134 3.88 -4.63 8.07
N ALA A 135 2.69 -5.04 7.62
CA ALA A 135 2.40 -4.99 6.19
C ALA A 135 2.19 -3.57 5.63
N PRO A 136 2.69 -3.27 4.42
CA PRO A 136 3.28 -4.19 3.44
C PRO A 136 4.78 -4.47 3.60
N GLY A 137 5.41 -4.05 4.71
CA GLY A 137 6.78 -4.39 5.05
C GLY A 137 7.79 -3.26 4.86
N GLY A 138 7.36 -2.02 4.59
CA GLY A 138 8.30 -0.91 4.34
C GLY A 138 9.19 -0.60 5.55
N LYS A 139 8.59 -0.48 6.74
CA LYS A 139 9.34 -0.27 7.99
C LYS A 139 10.16 -1.50 8.37
N THR A 140 9.59 -2.70 8.22
CA THR A 140 10.29 -3.97 8.43
C THR A 140 11.55 -4.10 7.58
N CYS A 141 11.45 -3.84 6.27
CA CYS A 141 12.59 -3.88 5.36
C CYS A 141 13.61 -2.80 5.70
N HIS A 142 13.15 -1.60 6.08
CA HIS A 142 14.02 -0.53 6.52
C HIS A 142 14.80 -0.89 7.79
N ILE A 143 14.16 -1.54 8.77
CA ILE A 143 14.80 -2.03 10.00
C ILE A 143 15.90 -3.03 9.67
N ALA A 144 15.58 -4.05 8.86
CA ALA A 144 16.57 -5.05 8.43
C ALA A 144 17.74 -4.41 7.69
N ALA A 145 17.49 -3.42 6.81
CA ALA A 145 18.52 -2.68 6.11
C ALA A 145 19.43 -1.87 7.07
N LEU A 146 18.86 -1.20 8.08
CA LEU A 146 19.64 -0.48 9.12
C LEU A 146 20.52 -1.42 9.94
N MET A 147 20.05 -2.65 10.18
CA MET A 147 20.81 -3.71 10.83
C MET A 147 21.83 -4.39 9.91
N ARG A 148 21.94 -3.96 8.65
CA ARG A 148 22.78 -4.58 7.61
C ARG A 148 22.46 -6.07 7.40
N ASP A 149 21.19 -6.42 7.55
CA ASP A 149 20.68 -7.79 7.46
C ASP A 149 21.34 -8.76 8.46
N GLN A 150 21.87 -8.24 9.58
CA GLN A 150 22.48 -9.02 10.67
C GLN A 150 21.56 -8.97 11.90
N GLY A 151 21.13 -10.13 12.39
CA GLY A 151 20.17 -10.24 13.50
C GLY A 151 18.86 -10.88 13.03
N GLU A 152 17.75 -10.54 13.69
CA GLU A 152 16.43 -11.08 13.35
C GLU A 152 15.36 -9.98 13.40
N VAL A 153 14.54 -9.90 12.36
CA VAL A 153 13.38 -9.01 12.29
C VAL A 153 12.13 -9.85 12.12
N VAL A 154 11.37 -9.99 13.20
CA VAL A 154 10.08 -10.69 13.20
C VAL A 154 8.98 -9.72 12.77
N ALA A 155 8.21 -10.10 11.76
CA ALA A 155 7.15 -9.29 11.18
C ALA A 155 5.79 -9.99 11.32
N LEU A 156 4.84 -9.34 11.99
CA LEU A 156 3.48 -9.88 12.19
C LEU A 156 2.44 -9.06 11.41
N ASP A 157 1.46 -9.75 10.84
CA ASP A 157 0.21 -9.18 10.33
C ASP A 157 -0.88 -10.26 10.37
N ARG A 158 -2.14 -9.86 10.55
CA ARG A 158 -3.28 -10.78 10.68
C ARG A 158 -3.72 -11.42 9.35
N ILE A 159 -3.33 -10.84 8.21
CA ILE A 159 -3.87 -11.22 6.89
C ILE A 159 -2.80 -11.93 6.06
N GLN A 160 -3.04 -13.18 5.65
CA GLN A 160 -2.07 -13.98 4.88
C GLN A 160 -1.56 -13.26 3.63
N ASN A 161 -2.45 -12.66 2.82
CA ASN A 161 -2.04 -11.95 1.60
C ASN A 161 -1.08 -10.78 1.87
N LYS A 162 -1.18 -10.16 3.05
CA LYS A 162 -0.29 -9.08 3.48
C LYS A 162 1.07 -9.63 3.91
N ILE A 163 1.10 -10.81 4.52
CA ILE A 163 2.35 -11.53 4.83
C ILE A 163 3.10 -11.90 3.55
N GLU A 164 2.41 -12.43 2.54
CA GLU A 164 3.06 -12.74 1.26
C GLU A 164 3.63 -11.46 0.61
N ARG A 165 2.99 -10.30 0.78
CA ARG A 165 3.53 -9.03 0.32
C ARG A 165 4.83 -8.66 1.04
N ILE A 166 4.89 -8.85 2.36
CA ILE A 166 6.13 -8.61 3.13
C ILE A 166 7.25 -9.51 2.63
N ARG A 167 6.98 -10.82 2.44
CA ARG A 167 7.97 -11.78 1.91
C ARG A 167 8.44 -11.41 0.51
N GLN A 168 7.52 -11.03 -0.37
CA GLN A 168 7.86 -10.55 -1.73
C GLN A 168 8.77 -9.33 -1.70
N ASN A 169 8.47 -8.34 -0.84
CA ASN A 169 9.28 -7.14 -0.70
C ASN A 169 10.66 -7.44 -0.10
N ALA A 170 10.72 -8.27 0.94
CA ALA A 170 11.99 -8.71 1.53
C ALA A 170 12.86 -9.44 0.51
N GLN A 171 12.27 -10.36 -0.26
CA GLN A 171 12.97 -11.10 -1.32
C GLN A 171 13.45 -10.15 -2.44
N MET A 172 12.62 -9.19 -2.86
CA MET A 172 12.96 -8.21 -3.89
C MET A 172 14.14 -7.32 -3.48
N LEU A 173 14.22 -6.96 -2.18
CA LEU A 173 15.30 -6.17 -1.60
C LEU A 173 16.49 -7.02 -1.08
N HIS A 174 16.46 -8.33 -1.31
CA HIS A 174 17.49 -9.28 -0.89
C HIS A 174 17.77 -9.32 0.63
N LEU A 175 16.75 -9.12 1.47
CA LEU A 175 16.84 -9.16 2.92
C LEU A 175 16.48 -10.55 3.46
N GLN A 176 17.39 -11.19 4.19
CA GLN A 176 17.25 -12.55 4.72
C GLN A 176 16.92 -12.60 6.21
N SER A 177 17.18 -11.52 6.97
CA SER A 177 16.96 -11.48 8.42
C SER A 177 15.47 -11.38 8.81
N ILE A 178 14.57 -11.25 7.83
CA ILE A 178 13.14 -11.01 8.07
C ILE A 178 12.37 -12.34 8.15
N LYS A 179 11.70 -12.59 9.28
CA LYS A 179 10.76 -13.71 9.46
C LYS A 179 9.34 -13.19 9.58
N ALA A 180 8.50 -13.46 8.58
CA ALA A 180 7.12 -12.96 8.52
C ALA A 180 6.09 -14.05 8.84
N PHE A 181 5.19 -13.78 9.78
CA PHE A 181 4.17 -14.72 10.28
C PHE A 181 2.76 -14.14 10.22
N CYS A 182 1.80 -14.93 9.73
CA CYS A 182 0.39 -14.57 9.78
C CYS A 182 -0.16 -14.84 11.18
N PHE A 183 -0.27 -13.80 11.99
CA PHE A 183 -0.62 -13.92 13.40
C PHE A 183 -1.33 -12.67 13.91
N ASN A 184 -2.21 -12.85 14.90
CA ASN A 184 -2.86 -11.71 15.56
C ASN A 184 -1.97 -11.20 16.69
N SER A 185 -1.38 -10.02 16.50
CA SER A 185 -0.40 -9.44 17.43
C SER A 185 -0.93 -9.16 18.84
N ILE A 186 -2.26 -9.11 19.03
CA ILE A 186 -2.89 -9.05 20.37
C ILE A 186 -2.56 -10.28 21.22
N HIS A 187 -2.29 -11.42 20.58
CA HIS A 187 -1.95 -12.69 21.24
C HIS A 187 -0.48 -13.05 21.07
N ALA A 188 0.38 -12.08 20.73
CA ALA A 188 1.79 -12.34 20.41
C ALA A 188 2.63 -12.74 21.63
N VAL A 189 2.13 -12.54 22.85
CA VAL A 189 2.78 -12.95 24.09
C VAL A 189 2.26 -14.33 24.49
N SER A 190 3.16 -15.27 24.75
CA SER A 190 2.85 -16.61 25.25
C SER A 190 2.64 -16.57 26.77
N ASP A 191 1.65 -17.32 27.26
CA ASP A 191 1.40 -17.55 28.69
C ASP A 191 2.37 -18.58 29.28
N ASP A 192 3.10 -19.33 28.44
CA ASP A 192 4.10 -20.32 28.85
C ASP A 192 5.52 -19.80 28.58
N PRO A 193 6.23 -19.30 29.60
CA PRO A 193 7.59 -18.77 29.44
C PRO A 193 8.63 -19.85 29.10
N SER A 194 8.30 -21.14 29.22
CA SER A 194 9.18 -22.24 28.79
C SER A 194 9.12 -22.51 27.29
N GLN A 195 8.15 -21.90 26.59
CA GLN A 195 7.91 -22.13 25.18
C GLN A 195 8.90 -21.33 24.31
N GLN A 196 10.07 -21.90 24.06
CA GLN A 196 11.01 -21.39 23.04
C GLN A 196 10.56 -21.86 21.66
N THR A 197 9.87 -21.00 20.93
CA THR A 197 9.46 -21.28 19.54
C THR A 197 10.07 -20.27 18.59
N GLU A 198 10.37 -20.71 17.36
CA GLU A 198 10.87 -19.83 16.30
C GLU A 198 9.80 -18.83 15.78
N GLY A 199 8.53 -19.06 16.09
CA GLY A 199 7.39 -18.28 15.62
C GLY A 199 6.45 -17.86 16.77
N PRO A 200 5.41 -17.06 16.50
CA PRO A 200 4.48 -16.60 17.52
C PRO A 200 3.59 -17.75 18.06
N PRO A 201 3.12 -17.67 19.33
CA PRO A 201 3.38 -16.60 20.29
C PRO A 201 4.80 -16.67 20.92
N PHE A 202 5.31 -15.54 21.38
CA PHE A 202 6.66 -15.39 21.91
C PHE A 202 6.67 -15.21 23.44
N PRO A 203 7.69 -15.69 24.15
CA PRO A 203 7.79 -15.45 25.59
C PRO A 203 7.94 -13.95 25.91
N PRO A 204 7.50 -13.50 27.10
CA PRO A 204 7.72 -12.13 27.56
C PRO A 204 9.19 -11.73 27.51
N GLU A 205 9.46 -10.44 27.29
CA GLU A 205 10.82 -9.86 27.32
C GLU A 205 11.84 -10.53 26.35
N SER A 206 11.37 -11.09 25.24
CA SER A 206 12.19 -11.84 24.27
C SER A 206 12.68 -11.03 23.05
N PHE A 207 12.47 -9.71 23.04
CA PHE A 207 12.87 -8.82 21.93
C PHE A 207 13.66 -7.62 22.47
N ASP A 208 14.73 -7.25 21.76
CA ASP A 208 15.53 -6.07 22.10
C ASP A 208 14.76 -4.76 21.83
N ARG A 209 13.88 -4.78 20.82
CA ARG A 209 12.98 -3.68 20.46
C ARG A 209 11.69 -4.17 19.85
N VAL A 210 10.64 -3.36 20.03
CA VAL A 210 9.32 -3.58 19.43
C VAL A 210 8.88 -2.30 18.72
N LEU A 211 8.51 -2.43 17.46
CA LEU A 211 7.83 -1.41 16.67
C LEU A 211 6.33 -1.71 16.65
N LEU A 212 5.54 -0.74 17.14
CA LEU A 212 4.10 -0.74 17.00
C LEU A 212 3.66 0.36 16.00
N ASP A 213 3.65 0.01 14.71
CA ASP A 213 3.03 0.83 13.65
C ASP A 213 1.52 0.55 13.59
N ALA A 214 0.80 0.93 14.64
CA ALA A 214 -0.57 0.47 14.84
C ALA A 214 -1.52 0.90 13.70
N PRO A 215 -2.52 0.06 13.34
CA PRO A 215 -3.58 0.46 12.43
C PRO A 215 -4.31 1.70 12.98
N CYS A 216 -4.57 2.66 12.11
CA CYS A 216 -5.20 3.93 12.45
C CYS A 216 -6.21 4.34 11.38
N SER A 217 -6.92 5.44 11.63
CA SER A 217 -7.91 6.01 10.71
C SER A 217 -7.32 6.54 9.40
N GLY A 218 -6.00 6.76 9.33
CA GLY A 218 -5.34 7.21 8.10
C GLY A 218 -5.68 8.65 7.68
N LEU A 219 -6.31 9.46 8.54
CA LEU A 219 -6.76 10.82 8.20
C LEU A 219 -5.62 11.77 7.77
N GLY A 220 -4.37 11.48 8.15
CA GLY A 220 -3.19 12.24 7.74
C GLY A 220 -2.65 11.91 6.34
N GLN A 221 -3.26 10.98 5.60
CA GLN A 221 -2.80 10.61 4.26
C GLN A 221 -2.94 11.76 3.28
N ARG A 222 -1.96 11.91 2.38
CA ARG A 222 -1.94 12.97 1.37
C ARG A 222 -1.48 12.43 0.00
N PRO A 223 -2.15 12.82 -1.10
CA PRO A 223 -3.41 13.56 -1.14
C PRO A 223 -4.59 12.64 -0.79
N THR A 224 -5.52 13.13 0.02
CA THR A 224 -6.82 12.48 0.28
C THR A 224 -7.91 13.37 -0.29
N MET A 225 -8.61 12.88 -1.31
CA MET A 225 -9.65 13.67 -1.99
C MET A 225 -11.06 13.44 -1.42
N ALA A 226 -11.28 12.30 -0.75
CA ALA A 226 -12.55 11.97 -0.12
C ALA A 226 -12.33 11.00 1.05
N CYS A 227 -13.18 11.12 2.08
CA CYS A 227 -13.28 10.18 3.19
C CYS A 227 -14.77 9.97 3.48
N SER A 228 -15.29 8.78 3.22
CA SER A 228 -16.71 8.44 3.41
C SER A 228 -16.98 7.77 4.77
N TRP A 229 -16.01 7.79 5.68
CA TRP A 229 -16.09 7.07 6.95
C TRP A 229 -16.95 7.82 7.95
N SER A 230 -17.74 7.06 8.70
CA SER A 230 -18.48 7.55 9.85
C SER A 230 -17.54 7.88 11.02
N LEU A 231 -17.98 8.75 11.93
CA LEU A 231 -17.26 9.01 13.18
C LEU A 231 -17.06 7.74 14.01
N LYS A 232 -18.01 6.79 13.97
CA LYS A 232 -17.89 5.52 14.67
C LYS A 232 -16.72 4.68 14.14
N GLU A 233 -16.54 4.63 12.82
CA GLU A 233 -15.40 3.93 12.20
C GLU A 233 -14.08 4.61 12.55
N ILE A 234 -14.02 5.94 12.46
CA ILE A 234 -12.82 6.73 12.81
C ILE A 234 -12.42 6.52 14.28
N CYS A 235 -13.39 6.45 15.20
CA CYS A 235 -13.12 6.27 16.64
C CYS A 235 -12.88 4.81 17.05
N SER A 236 -13.08 3.84 16.15
CA SER A 236 -13.00 2.41 16.48
C SER A 236 -11.58 1.89 16.76
N TYR A 237 -10.54 2.67 16.44
CA TYR A 237 -9.14 2.23 16.52
C TYR A 237 -8.56 2.25 17.93
N GLN A 238 -9.01 3.15 18.81
CA GLN A 238 -8.42 3.32 20.14
C GLN A 238 -8.40 2.02 20.97
N PRO A 239 -9.50 1.23 21.07
CA PRO A 239 -9.47 -0.01 21.84
C PRO A 239 -8.51 -1.06 21.28
N LEU A 240 -8.37 -1.12 19.95
CA LEU A 240 -7.43 -2.02 19.30
C LEU A 240 -5.98 -1.61 19.57
N GLN A 241 -5.67 -0.32 19.43
CA GLN A 241 -4.34 0.22 19.69
C GLN A 241 -3.89 -0.03 21.13
N ARG A 242 -4.81 0.07 22.11
CA ARG A 242 -4.55 -0.25 23.52
C ARG A 242 -4.36 -1.75 23.81
N LYS A 243 -4.83 -2.64 22.95
CA LYS A 243 -4.59 -4.10 23.08
C LYS A 243 -3.27 -4.53 22.45
N LEU A 244 -2.76 -3.73 21.51
CA LEU A 244 -1.48 -3.97 20.85
C LEU A 244 -0.30 -3.37 21.63
N PHE A 245 -0.54 -2.26 22.32
CA PHE A 245 0.43 -1.62 23.21
C PHE A 245 0.45 -2.31 24.57
#